data_AF-A0A6L6WX88-F1
#
_entry.id   AF-A0A6L6WX88-F1
#
_cell.length_a   1.000
_cell.length_b   1.000
_cell.length_c   1.000
_cell.angle_alpha   90.00
_cell.angle_beta   90.00
_cell.angle_gamma   90.00
#
_symmetry.space_group_name_H-M   'P 1'
#
loop_
_entity.id
_entity.type
_entity.pdbx_description
1 polymer ?
#
loop_
_entity_poly.entity_id
_entity_poly.type
_entity_poly.pdbx_seq_one_letter_code
_entity_poly.pdbx_strand_id
1 'polypeptide(L)'
;MDPHESNVQVVVQGLRPEPVRITDMEVDAHCTDPLTGTLMYSPPAGNDTSLRMGVDLDEARPVPYVRDGRGDIDERKPYFPGRTISLAEKEQVVLDILATTDRHYCTYTYRLKLITQDGEQQLVVDDHGKPFKVTAVPAERIDDVATAYPAFRRMYIGGVANSDGDVNPWPAKNPATFTP
;
A
#
# COMPACT_ATOMS: atom_id res chain seq x y z
N MET A 1 -4.13 6.05 -8.48
CA MET A 1 -4.93 4.88 -8.10
C MET A 1 -4.04 3.73 -8.46
N ASP A 2 -3.79 2.89 -7.48
CA ASP A 2 -2.75 1.89 -7.60
C ASP A 2 -3.38 0.52 -7.87
N PRO A 3 -2.84 -0.23 -8.84
CA PRO A 3 -3.33 -1.56 -9.16
C PRO A 3 -2.79 -2.58 -8.16
N HIS A 4 -3.67 -3.41 -7.58
CA HIS A 4 -3.43 -4.50 -6.63
C HIS A 4 -2.93 -4.03 -5.25
N GLU A 5 -1.88 -3.22 -5.23
CA GLU A 5 -1.25 -2.72 -4.02
C GLU A 5 -1.05 -1.21 -4.13
N SER A 6 -1.22 -0.50 -3.01
CA SER A 6 -0.89 0.90 -2.88
C SER A 6 0.17 1.05 -1.79
N ASN A 7 1.35 1.53 -2.18
CA ASN A 7 2.42 1.83 -1.25
C ASN A 7 2.38 3.32 -0.89
N VAL A 8 2.17 3.61 0.40
CA VAL A 8 2.17 4.96 0.95
C VAL A 8 3.36 5.10 1.89
N GLN A 9 4.26 6.04 1.56
CA GLN A 9 5.32 6.47 2.45
C GLN A 9 4.88 7.68 3.27
N VAL A 10 4.88 7.53 4.59
CA VAL A 10 4.52 8.59 5.53
C VAL A 10 5.75 8.98 6.32
N VAL A 11 6.18 10.23 6.18
CA VAL A 11 7.26 10.80 6.99
C VAL A 11 6.64 11.50 8.19
N VAL A 12 6.92 10.98 9.38
CA VAL A 12 6.50 11.60 10.65
C VAL A 12 7.70 12.24 11.32
N GLN A 13 7.52 13.45 11.87
CA GLN A 13 8.58 14.18 12.55
C GLN A 13 8.11 14.66 13.92
N GLY A 14 8.96 14.48 14.94
CA GLY A 14 8.75 15.08 16.26
C GLY A 14 8.94 16.60 16.19
N LEU A 15 7.89 17.38 16.44
CA LEU A 15 7.96 18.85 16.41
C LEU A 15 8.03 19.48 17.80
N ARG A 16 7.91 18.68 18.85
CA ARG A 16 7.86 19.14 20.24
C ARG A 16 9.11 18.70 21.00
N PRO A 17 9.55 19.47 22.02
CA PRO A 17 10.63 19.05 22.90
C PRO A 17 10.34 17.74 23.61
N GLU A 18 9.07 17.48 23.95
CA GLU A 18 8.66 16.30 24.67
C GLU A 18 8.34 15.13 23.73
N PRO A 19 8.70 13.89 24.11
CA PRO A 19 8.50 12.73 23.25
C PRO A 19 7.03 12.52 22.88
N VAL A 20 6.79 12.27 21.59
CA VAL A 20 5.49 11.83 21.07
C VAL A 20 5.58 10.34 20.78
N ARG A 21 4.52 9.59 21.10
CA ARG A 21 4.47 8.15 20.83
C ARG A 21 3.26 7.79 20.00
N ILE A 22 3.48 7.18 18.85
CA ILE A 22 2.42 6.55 18.05
C ILE A 22 2.16 5.17 18.63
N THR A 23 0.93 4.92 19.03
CA THR A 23 0.53 3.71 19.76
C THR A 23 -0.42 2.81 19.01
N ASP A 24 -1.04 3.32 17.95
CA ASP A 24 -1.97 2.57 17.12
C ASP A 24 -2.11 3.24 15.75
N MET A 25 -2.62 2.48 14.78
CA MET A 25 -3.03 2.99 13.48
C MET A 25 -4.32 2.28 13.05
N GLU A 26 -5.37 3.07 12.87
CA GLU A 26 -6.63 2.60 12.30
C GLU A 26 -6.66 2.86 10.80
N VAL A 27 -7.38 2.00 10.08
CA VAL A 27 -7.61 2.15 8.64
C VAL A 27 -9.11 2.32 8.44
N ASP A 28 -9.51 3.45 7.88
CA ASP A 28 -10.89 3.71 7.49
C ASP A 28 -11.02 3.47 5.98
N ALA A 29 -11.59 2.33 5.61
CA ALA A 29 -11.67 1.84 4.24
C ALA A 29 -13.13 1.65 3.80
N HIS A 30 -13.42 2.10 2.58
CA HIS A 30 -14.70 1.93 1.91
C HIS A 30 -14.46 1.20 0.60
N CYS A 31 -15.02 0.01 0.45
CA CYS A 31 -14.72 -0.89 -0.66
C CYS A 31 -15.98 -1.22 -1.49
N THR A 32 -15.79 -1.31 -2.81
CA THR A 32 -16.81 -1.68 -3.80
C THR A 32 -16.24 -2.67 -4.81
N ASP A 33 -16.99 -2.98 -5.87
CA ASP A 33 -16.51 -3.83 -6.97
C ASP A 33 -15.24 -3.26 -7.63
N PRO A 34 -14.27 -4.10 -8.03
CA PRO A 34 -13.06 -3.69 -8.72
C PRO A 34 -13.30 -2.93 -10.02
N LEU A 35 -12.35 -2.07 -10.38
CA LEU A 35 -12.36 -1.36 -11.65
C LEU A 35 -11.87 -2.26 -12.80
N THR A 36 -12.54 -2.19 -13.95
CA THR A 36 -12.32 -3.07 -15.13
C THR A 36 -11.91 -2.30 -16.39
N GLY A 37 -11.46 -1.05 -16.22
CA GLY A 37 -11.16 -0.13 -17.31
C GLY A 37 -9.81 -0.38 -17.98
N THR A 38 -8.86 0.51 -17.72
CA THR A 38 -7.48 0.43 -18.24
C THR A 38 -6.53 0.13 -17.09
N LEU A 39 -5.66 -0.86 -17.27
CA LEU A 39 -4.60 -1.22 -16.33
C LEU A 39 -3.28 -0.58 -16.76
N MET A 40 -2.64 0.16 -15.85
CA MET A 40 -1.26 0.63 -15.99
C MET A 40 -0.42 -0.18 -15.00
N TYR A 41 0.32 -1.19 -15.47
CA TYR A 41 1.04 -2.12 -14.60
C TYR A 41 2.55 -1.81 -14.63
N SER A 42 3.10 -1.50 -13.46
CA SER A 42 4.52 -1.23 -13.25
C SER A 42 4.90 -1.67 -11.84
N PRO A 43 5.46 -2.88 -11.66
CA PRO A 43 5.74 -3.40 -10.33
C PRO A 43 6.85 -2.60 -9.62
N PRO A 44 6.82 -2.54 -8.27
CA PRO A 44 7.84 -1.86 -7.49
C PRO A 44 9.20 -2.56 -7.58
N ALA A 45 10.30 -1.77 -7.57
CA ALA A 45 11.67 -2.28 -7.71
C ALA A 45 12.68 -1.71 -6.68
N GLY A 46 12.19 -0.99 -5.66
CA GLY A 46 13.03 -0.35 -4.63
C GLY A 46 13.03 -1.09 -3.29
N ASN A 47 14.11 -0.94 -2.53
CA ASN A 47 14.27 -1.50 -1.19
C ASN A 47 14.81 -0.40 -0.24
N ASP A 48 13.96 0.21 0.58
CA ASP A 48 14.35 1.28 1.51
C ASP A 48 14.39 0.85 2.97
N THR A 49 15.24 1.47 3.79
CA THR A 49 15.33 1.27 5.24
C THR A 49 14.19 2.01 5.97
N SER A 50 12.97 1.50 5.85
CA SER A 50 11.74 2.06 6.42
C SER A 50 11.13 1.12 7.47
N LEU A 51 10.26 1.66 8.34
CA LEU A 51 9.38 0.81 9.16
C LEU A 51 8.25 0.29 8.26
N ARG A 52 8.30 -0.99 7.93
CA ARG A 52 7.40 -1.60 6.96
C ARG A 52 6.18 -2.21 7.63
N MET A 53 5.01 -1.76 7.19
CA MET A 53 3.72 -2.29 7.58
C MET A 53 2.95 -2.77 6.35
N GLY A 54 2.11 -3.77 6.55
CA GLY A 54 1.11 -4.20 5.57
C GLY A 54 -0.29 -4.00 6.14
N VAL A 55 -1.26 -3.79 5.25
CA VAL A 55 -2.69 -3.71 5.55
C VAL A 55 -3.44 -4.48 4.49
N ASP A 56 -4.23 -5.47 4.90
CA ASP A 56 -5.17 -6.14 4.02
C ASP A 56 -6.53 -5.45 4.09
N LEU A 57 -6.95 -4.83 2.99
CA LEU A 57 -8.23 -4.12 2.89
C LEU A 57 -9.42 -5.04 2.60
N ASP A 58 -9.17 -6.32 2.31
CA ASP A 58 -10.21 -7.31 2.14
C ASP A 58 -10.74 -7.85 3.48
N GLU A 59 -10.01 -7.57 4.57
CA GLU A 59 -10.45 -7.89 5.94
C GLU A 59 -11.60 -6.99 6.38
N ALA A 60 -12.58 -7.55 7.10
CA ALA A 60 -13.71 -6.78 7.62
C ALA A 60 -13.27 -5.67 8.60
N ARG A 61 -12.10 -5.85 9.23
CA ARG A 61 -11.42 -4.86 10.05
C ARG A 61 -9.93 -4.87 9.70
N PRO A 62 -9.47 -4.01 8.78
CA PRO A 62 -8.07 -3.97 8.41
C PRO A 62 -7.20 -3.58 9.61
N VAL A 63 -6.25 -4.44 9.97
CA VAL A 63 -5.29 -4.21 11.06
C VAL A 63 -3.88 -4.17 10.48
N PRO A 64 -3.09 -3.12 10.77
CA PRO A 64 -1.71 -3.06 10.33
C PRO A 64 -0.88 -4.20 10.92
N TYR A 65 -0.13 -4.90 10.07
CA TYR A 65 0.76 -5.98 10.46
C TYR A 65 2.21 -5.68 10.07
N VAL A 66 3.15 -6.38 10.71
CA VAL A 66 4.58 -6.26 10.40
C VAL A 66 4.88 -6.86 9.03
N ARG A 67 5.50 -6.08 8.13
CA ARG A 67 5.97 -6.57 6.83
C ARG A 67 7.49 -6.76 6.87
N ASP A 68 7.93 -7.97 7.21
CA ASP A 68 9.35 -8.28 7.45
C ASP A 68 10.16 -8.66 6.20
N GLY A 69 9.55 -8.56 5.01
CA GLY A 69 10.22 -8.82 3.73
C GLY A 69 10.55 -10.30 3.46
N ARG A 70 10.12 -11.23 4.34
CA ARG A 70 10.35 -12.67 4.16
C ARG A 70 9.22 -13.42 3.45
N GLY A 71 8.14 -12.74 3.08
CA GLY A 71 7.10 -13.29 2.21
C GLY A 71 6.18 -14.32 2.86
N ASP A 72 6.36 -14.65 4.14
CA ASP A 72 5.42 -15.51 4.87
C ASP A 72 4.18 -14.72 5.26
N ILE A 73 3.19 -14.75 4.36
CA ILE A 73 1.85 -14.16 4.53
C ILE A 73 1.08 -14.85 5.68
N ASP A 74 1.44 -16.08 6.03
CA ASP A 74 0.69 -16.92 6.97
C ASP A 74 0.86 -16.51 8.45
N GLU A 75 1.79 -15.60 8.77
CA GLU A 75 1.97 -15.05 10.13
C GLU A 75 1.88 -13.52 10.16
N ARG A 76 0.82 -12.93 9.59
CA ARG A 76 0.49 -11.50 9.73
C ARG A 76 0.33 -11.12 11.21
N LYS A 77 1.43 -10.79 11.86
CA LYS A 77 1.48 -10.33 13.26
C LYS A 77 1.10 -8.86 13.31
N PRO A 78 0.06 -8.49 14.09
CA PRO A 78 -0.27 -7.09 14.29
C PRO A 78 0.95 -6.26 14.69
N TYR A 79 1.10 -5.08 14.09
CA TYR A 79 2.20 -4.18 14.43
C TYR A 79 1.98 -3.60 15.84
N PHE A 80 0.77 -3.10 16.07
CA PHE A 80 0.29 -2.60 17.36
C PHE A 80 -0.56 -3.66 18.09
N PRO A 81 -0.67 -3.61 19.42
CA PRO A 81 0.01 -2.72 20.36
C PRO A 81 1.43 -3.18 20.75
N GLY A 82 1.89 -4.32 20.23
CA GLY A 82 3.18 -4.92 20.60
C GLY A 82 4.41 -4.08 20.22
N ARG A 83 4.25 -3.12 19.30
CA ARG A 83 5.26 -2.13 18.93
C ARG A 83 4.65 -0.74 19.02
N THR A 84 5.43 0.23 19.47
CA THR A 84 5.07 1.66 19.43
C THR A 84 6.22 2.43 18.80
N ILE A 85 5.93 3.57 18.19
CA ILE A 85 6.94 4.41 17.55
C ILE A 85 7.10 5.68 18.38
N SER A 86 8.27 5.88 18.96
CA SER A 86 8.60 7.09 19.70
C SER A 86 9.34 8.06 18.79
N LEU A 87 9.04 9.35 18.93
CA LEU A 87 9.67 10.44 18.19
C LEU A 87 10.19 11.46 19.19
N ALA A 88 11.50 11.64 19.23
CA ALA A 88 12.15 12.77 19.89
C ALA A 88 12.01 14.05 19.06
N GLU A 89 12.35 15.20 19.66
CA GLU A 89 12.36 16.48 18.94
C GLU A 89 13.27 16.37 17.69
N LYS A 90 12.72 16.79 16.54
CA LYS A 90 13.33 16.74 15.20
C LYS A 90 13.66 15.35 14.67
N GLU A 91 13.39 14.28 15.41
CA GLU A 91 13.53 12.91 14.91
C GLU A 91 12.52 12.66 13.80
N GLN A 92 12.98 12.03 12.73
CA GLN A 92 12.15 11.62 11.60
C GLN A 92 12.12 10.10 11.50
N VAL A 93 10.93 9.57 11.27
CA VAL A 93 10.72 8.16 10.97
C VAL A 93 9.88 8.06 9.70
N VAL A 94 10.28 7.13 8.84
CA VAL A 94 9.54 6.81 7.61
C VAL A 94 8.74 5.52 7.83
N LEU A 95 7.42 5.63 7.67
CA LEU A 95 6.50 4.50 7.65
C LEU A 95 6.23 4.13 6.19
N ASP A 96 6.51 2.90 5.83
CA ASP A 96 6.25 2.36 4.48
C ASP A 96 5.10 1.35 4.59
N ILE A 97 3.91 1.81 4.21
CA ILE A 97 2.65 1.12 4.44
C ILE A 97 2.16 0.59 3.09
N LEU A 98 2.13 -0.73 2.96
CA LEU A 98 1.58 -1.41 1.80
C LEU A 98 0.13 -1.82 2.08
N ALA A 99 -0.83 -1.16 1.42
CA ALA A 99 -2.22 -1.58 1.44
C ALA A 99 -2.52 -2.48 0.23
N THR A 100 -3.12 -3.63 0.46
CA THR A 100 -3.43 -4.62 -0.59
C THR A 100 -4.91 -4.95 -0.63
N THR A 101 -5.41 -5.32 -1.80
CA THR A 101 -6.74 -5.91 -1.99
C THR A 101 -6.72 -6.84 -3.19
N ASP A 102 -7.26 -8.04 -2.99
CA ASP A 102 -7.40 -9.05 -4.04
C ASP A 102 -8.82 -9.03 -4.65
N ARG A 103 -9.77 -8.35 -3.98
CA ARG A 103 -11.20 -8.48 -4.29
C ARG A 103 -11.93 -7.19 -4.60
N HIS A 104 -11.41 -6.03 -4.21
CA HIS A 104 -12.19 -4.80 -4.18
C HIS A 104 -11.50 -3.61 -4.82
N TYR A 105 -12.29 -2.61 -5.21
CA TYR A 105 -11.82 -1.24 -5.28
C TYR A 105 -12.06 -0.58 -3.92
N CYS A 106 -11.01 -0.05 -3.28
CA CYS A 106 -11.10 0.56 -1.97
C CYS A 106 -10.61 2.01 -2.01
N THR A 107 -11.35 2.89 -1.33
CA THR A 107 -10.87 4.20 -0.91
C THR A 107 -10.60 4.19 0.58
N TYR A 108 -9.44 4.67 1.02
CA TYR A 108 -9.07 4.58 2.43
C TYR A 108 -8.22 5.75 2.94
N THR A 109 -8.21 5.93 4.26
CA THR A 109 -7.30 6.82 5.00
C THR A 109 -6.70 6.10 6.20
N TYR A 110 -5.55 6.59 6.69
CA TYR A 110 -4.98 6.11 7.94
C TYR A 110 -5.25 7.11 9.05
N ARG A 111 -5.52 6.61 10.25
CA ARG A 111 -5.62 7.43 11.46
C ARG A 111 -4.63 6.93 12.50
N LEU A 112 -3.56 7.70 12.69
CA LEU A 112 -2.55 7.43 13.71
C LEU A 112 -3.08 7.91 15.06
N LYS A 113 -2.98 7.06 16.10
CA LYS A 113 -3.22 7.46 17.48
C LYS A 113 -1.89 7.80 18.14
N LEU A 114 -1.82 8.99 18.73
CA LEU A 114 -0.63 9.52 19.36
C LEU A 114 -0.90 9.77 20.84
N ILE A 115 0.08 9.45 21.68
CA ILE A 115 0.14 9.90 23.07
C ILE A 115 1.16 11.03 23.14
N THR A 116 0.73 12.16 23.66
CA THR A 116 1.53 13.35 23.93
C THR A 116 1.42 13.74 25.40
N GLN A 117 2.16 14.76 25.85
CA GLN A 117 1.96 15.31 27.19
C GLN A 117 0.57 15.92 27.40
N ASP A 118 -0.04 16.44 26.32
CA ASP A 118 -1.39 17.02 26.34
C ASP A 118 -2.49 15.93 26.32
N GLY A 119 -2.10 14.65 26.31
CA GLY A 119 -3.00 13.50 26.22
C GLY A 119 -3.02 12.85 24.83
N GLU A 120 -4.08 12.09 24.57
CA GLU A 120 -4.29 11.39 23.31
C GLU A 120 -4.67 12.36 22.19
N GLN A 121 -4.05 12.16 21.03
CA GLN A 121 -4.27 12.93 19.81
C GLN A 121 -4.44 11.98 18.62
N GLN A 122 -5.04 12.47 17.54
CA GLN A 122 -5.20 11.72 16.31
C GLN A 122 -4.65 12.50 15.13
N LEU A 123 -3.94 11.82 14.23
CA LEU A 123 -3.48 12.38 12.96
C LEU A 123 -4.07 11.56 11.82
N VAL A 124 -4.77 12.23 10.92
CA VAL A 124 -5.25 11.61 9.67
C VAL A 124 -4.17 11.75 8.60
N VAL A 125 -3.90 10.65 7.91
CA VAL A 125 -3.01 10.60 6.76
C VAL A 125 -3.85 10.25 5.54
N ASP A 126 -3.81 11.13 4.55
CA ASP A 126 -4.58 11.06 3.33
C ASP A 126 -3.75 11.60 2.14
N ASP A 127 -4.29 11.50 0.93
CA ASP A 127 -3.73 12.06 -0.30
C ASP A 127 -4.21 13.50 -0.50
N HIS A 128 -3.59 14.44 0.23
CA HIS A 128 -3.86 15.88 0.13
C HIS A 128 -5.36 16.25 0.28
N GLY A 129 -6.00 15.73 1.33
CA GLY A 129 -7.41 15.92 1.63
C GLY A 129 -8.35 14.97 0.89
N LYS A 130 -7.82 13.92 0.25
CA LYS A 130 -8.60 12.87 -0.43
C LYS A 130 -8.15 11.49 0.04
N PRO A 131 -9.05 10.49 0.08
CA PRO A 131 -8.63 9.14 0.39
C PRO A 131 -7.71 8.57 -0.70
N PHE A 132 -6.77 7.73 -0.27
CA PHE A 132 -6.00 6.87 -1.16
C PHE A 132 -6.94 5.90 -1.90
N LYS A 133 -6.46 5.35 -3.02
CA LYS A 133 -7.29 4.52 -3.91
C LYS A 133 -6.49 3.35 -4.45
N VAL A 134 -7.01 2.15 -4.23
CA VAL A 134 -6.45 0.90 -4.76
C VAL A 134 -7.57 0.07 -5.38
N THR A 135 -7.27 -0.67 -6.44
CA THR A 135 -8.20 -1.65 -7.00
C THR A 135 -7.53 -3.00 -7.15
N ALA A 136 -8.26 -4.06 -6.85
CA ALA A 136 -7.86 -5.40 -7.19
C ALA A 136 -7.59 -5.51 -8.68
N VAL A 137 -6.63 -6.37 -9.03
CA VAL A 137 -6.24 -6.70 -10.40
C VAL A 137 -6.43 -8.20 -10.56
N PRO A 138 -7.67 -8.66 -10.86
CA PRO A 138 -7.92 -10.08 -11.01
C PRO A 138 -7.04 -10.63 -12.13
N ALA A 139 -6.21 -11.59 -11.76
CA ALA A 139 -5.26 -12.22 -12.63
C ALA A 139 -5.63 -13.71 -12.77
N GLU A 140 -5.64 -14.20 -14.01
CA GLU A 140 -5.84 -15.61 -14.31
C GLU A 140 -4.50 -16.20 -14.74
N ARG A 141 -4.03 -17.18 -13.97
CA ARG A 141 -2.83 -17.95 -14.34
C ARG A 141 -3.18 -18.88 -15.49
N ILE A 142 -2.53 -18.68 -16.64
CA ILE A 142 -2.73 -19.50 -17.84
C ILE A 142 -1.82 -20.74 -17.78
N ASP A 143 -0.54 -20.55 -17.44
CA ASP A 143 0.44 -21.61 -17.21
C ASP A 143 1.51 -21.18 -16.19
N ASP A 144 2.66 -21.86 -16.13
CA ASP A 144 3.75 -21.53 -15.19
C ASP A 144 4.37 -20.15 -15.40
N VAL A 145 4.18 -19.54 -16.57
CA VAL A 145 4.87 -18.31 -17.01
C VAL A 145 3.89 -17.22 -17.46
N ALA A 146 2.68 -17.59 -17.89
CA ALA A 146 1.69 -16.69 -18.45
C ALA A 146 0.58 -16.33 -17.45
N THR A 147 0.28 -15.03 -17.35
CA THR A 147 -0.80 -14.50 -16.50
C THR A 147 -1.62 -13.47 -17.29
N ALA A 148 -2.91 -13.74 -17.43
CA ALA A 148 -3.84 -12.81 -18.08
C ALA A 148 -4.61 -11.96 -17.08
N TYR A 149 -5.10 -10.83 -17.58
CA TYR A 149 -5.89 -9.84 -16.86
C TYR A 149 -7.21 -9.59 -17.60
N PRO A 150 -8.04 -10.62 -17.82
CA PRO A 150 -9.20 -10.55 -18.71
C PRO A 150 -10.27 -9.56 -18.26
N ALA A 151 -10.26 -9.19 -16.98
CA ALA A 151 -11.15 -8.17 -16.42
C ALA A 151 -10.89 -6.76 -16.98
N PHE A 152 -9.72 -6.48 -17.55
CA PHE A 152 -9.37 -5.15 -18.05
C PHE A 152 -9.54 -5.04 -19.56
N ARG A 153 -10.04 -3.89 -20.02
CA ARG A 153 -10.24 -3.61 -21.45
C ARG A 153 -8.95 -3.24 -22.18
N ARG A 154 -7.99 -2.64 -21.47
CA ARG A 154 -6.70 -2.15 -21.99
C ARG A 154 -5.62 -2.33 -20.94
N MET A 155 -4.39 -2.59 -21.37
CA MET A 155 -3.23 -2.75 -20.49
C MET A 155 -2.01 -2.07 -21.07
N TYR A 156 -1.23 -1.42 -20.22
CA TYR A 156 0.04 -0.80 -20.52
C TYR A 156 1.07 -1.21 -19.47
N ILE A 157 2.30 -1.49 -19.90
CA ILE A 157 3.37 -1.97 -19.01
C ILE A 157 4.48 -0.95 -18.91
N GLY A 158 4.96 -0.69 -17.70
CA GLY A 158 6.06 0.23 -17.45
C GLY A 158 7.04 -0.32 -16.42
N GLY A 159 8.06 0.48 -16.13
CA GLY A 159 9.09 0.15 -15.15
C GLY A 159 9.88 -1.11 -15.51
N VAL A 160 10.28 -1.88 -14.50
CA VAL A 160 11.10 -3.09 -14.68
C VAL A 160 10.40 -4.21 -15.46
N ALA A 161 9.07 -4.15 -15.58
CA ALA A 161 8.30 -5.09 -16.41
C ALA A 161 8.34 -4.73 -17.91
N ASN A 162 8.93 -3.59 -18.28
CA ASN A 162 9.10 -3.16 -19.66
C ASN A 162 10.58 -3.08 -20.03
N SER A 163 11.11 -4.13 -20.67
CA SER A 163 12.53 -4.20 -21.08
C SER A 163 12.96 -3.11 -22.07
N ASP A 164 12.01 -2.50 -22.79
CA ASP A 164 12.26 -1.47 -23.80
C ASP A 164 11.83 -0.05 -23.32
N GLY A 165 11.77 0.14 -22.00
CA GLY A 165 11.22 1.34 -21.36
C GLY A 165 11.85 2.67 -21.79
N ASP A 166 13.11 2.66 -22.24
CA ASP A 166 13.82 3.85 -22.71
C ASP A 166 13.29 4.38 -24.06
N VAL A 167 12.69 3.50 -24.88
CA VAL A 167 12.19 3.86 -26.23
C VAL A 167 10.68 4.01 -26.22
N ASN A 168 9.97 3.15 -25.49
CA ASN A 168 8.53 3.23 -25.32
C ASN A 168 8.22 2.93 -23.85
N PRO A 169 7.96 3.94 -23.01
CA PRO A 169 7.83 3.73 -21.57
C PRO A 169 6.53 2.99 -21.20
N TRP A 170 5.50 3.05 -22.05
CA TRP A 170 4.18 2.45 -21.81
C TRP A 170 3.61 1.79 -23.08
N PRO A 171 4.19 0.68 -23.58
CA PRO A 171 3.63 -0.09 -24.68
C PRO A 171 2.26 -0.67 -24.30
N ALA A 172 1.31 -0.56 -25.21
CA ALA A 172 0.04 -1.27 -25.08
C ALA A 172 0.25 -2.78 -25.20
N LYS A 173 -0.43 -3.56 -24.36
CA LYS A 173 -0.45 -5.02 -24.36
C LYS A 173 -1.89 -5.53 -24.40
N ASN A 174 -2.07 -6.75 -24.91
CA ASN A 174 -3.36 -7.44 -24.85
C ASN A 174 -3.52 -8.02 -23.43
N PRO A 175 -4.51 -7.56 -22.63
CA PRO A 175 -4.71 -8.06 -21.27
C PRO A 175 -4.98 -9.57 -21.21
N ALA A 176 -5.61 -10.14 -22.24
CA ALA A 176 -6.01 -11.55 -22.26
C ALA A 176 -4.85 -12.51 -22.56
N THR A 177 -3.71 -12.01 -23.04
CA THR A 177 -2.60 -12.85 -23.52
C THR A 177 -1.23 -12.33 -23.09
N PHE A 178 -1.18 -11.40 -22.13
CA PHE A 178 0.08 -10.84 -21.66
C PHE A 178 0.87 -11.89 -20.87
N THR A 179 2.19 -11.85 -21.01
CA THR A 179 3.14 -12.67 -20.24
C THR A 179 4.24 -11.72 -19.75
N PRO A 180 4.45 -11.58 -18.44
CA PRO A 180 5.53 -10.76 -17.87
C PRO A 180 6.93 -11.19 -18.32
#